data_AF-X8AJB2-F1
#
_entry.id   AF-X8AJB2-F1
#
_cell.length_a   1.000
_cell.length_b   1.000
_cell.length_c   1.000
_cell.angle_alpha   90.00
_cell.angle_beta   90.00
_cell.angle_gamma   90.00
#
_symmetry.space_group_name_H-M   'P 1'
#
loop_
_entity.id
_entity.type
_entity.pdbx_description
1 polymer ?
#
loop_
_entity_poly.entity_id
_entity_poly.type
_entity_poly.pdbx_seq_one_letter_code
_entity_poly.pdbx_strand_id
1 'polypeptide(L)' 'MASQPAPDLTDGFHLMVDALKLNRVNTIYGLVGIPITDLARLAQASGIRFVGFRHETSAGNAAAAAGFSPVDPASA' A
#
# COMPACT_ATOMS: atom_id res chain seq x y z
N MET A 1 1.54 18.55 39.75
CA MET A 1 0.87 18.41 38.45
C MET A 1 1.39 17.14 37.81
N ALA A 2 0.55 16.12 37.60
CA ALA A 2 0.97 14.90 36.93
C ALA A 2 1.18 15.18 35.44
N SER A 3 2.33 14.79 34.89
CA SER A 3 2.61 14.87 33.45
C SER A 3 1.73 13.87 32.72
N GLN A 4 0.82 14.37 31.87
CA GLN A 4 0.08 13.52 30.94
C GLN A 4 1.06 12.93 29.92
N PRO A 5 0.92 11.65 29.54
CA PRO A 5 1.72 11.07 28.47
C PRO A 5 1.45 11.82 27.16
N ALA A 6 2.50 11.99 26.35
CA ALA A 6 2.36 12.61 25.04
C ALA A 6 1.37 11.79 24.18
N PRO A 7 0.56 12.44 23.32
CA PRO A 7 -0.34 11.75 22.42
C PRO A 7 0.46 10.83 21.49
N ASP A 8 -0.12 9.67 21.17
CA ASP A 8 0.44 8.76 20.16
C ASP A 8 0.26 9.40 18.77
N LEU A 9 1.35 9.59 18.04
CA LEU A 9 1.37 10.32 16.77
C LEU A 9 1.59 9.35 15.61
N THR A 10 0.96 9.64 14.47
CA THR A 10 1.17 8.93 13.21
C THR A 10 1.52 9.92 12.09
N ASP A 11 2.07 9.41 11.00
CA ASP A 11 2.31 10.18 9.77
C ASP A 11 1.38 9.77 8.61
N GLY A 12 1.51 10.46 7.48
CA GLY A 12 0.69 10.23 6.29
C GLY A 12 0.97 8.90 5.59
N PHE A 13 2.18 8.35 5.68
CA PHE A 13 2.50 7.06 5.06
C PHE A 13 1.86 5.92 5.85
N HIS A 14 1.94 5.95 7.17
CA HIS A 14 1.25 4.99 8.03
C HIS A 14 -0.27 5.06 7.81
N LEU A 15 -0.84 6.27 7.79
CA LEU A 15 -2.27 6.46 7.52
C LEU A 15 -2.68 5.92 6.14
N MET A 16 -1.86 6.13 5.11
CA MET A 16 -2.13 5.61 3.78
C MET A 16 -2.03 4.07 3.74
N VAL A 17 -1.03 3.48 4.38
CA VAL A 17 -0.87 2.01 4.43
C VAL A 17 -2.02 1.36 5.19
N ASP A 18 -2.45 1.95 6.30
CA ASP A 18 -3.61 1.46 7.06
C ASP A 18 -4.89 1.56 6.24
N ALA A 19 -5.09 2.68 5.53
CA ALA A 19 -6.23 2.82 4.62
C ALA A 19 -6.21 1.77 3.50
N LEU A 20 -5.06 1.48 2.89
CA LEU A 20 -4.91 0.43 1.89
C LEU A 20 -5.30 -0.95 2.46
N LYS A 21 -4.82 -1.28 3.67
CA LYS A 21 -5.14 -2.55 4.35
C LYS A 21 -6.62 -2.67 4.67
N LEU A 22 -7.25 -1.61 5.20
CA LEU A 22 -8.69 -1.57 5.48
C LEU A 22 -9.54 -1.80 4.22
N ASN A 23 -9.04 -1.37 3.06
CA ASN A 23 -9.67 -1.59 1.76
C ASN A 23 -9.27 -2.90 1.08
N ARG A 24 -8.61 -3.82 1.82
CA ARG A 24 -8.16 -5.14 1.33
C ARG A 24 -7.18 -5.06 0.15
N VAL A 25 -6.45 -3.95 0.01
CA VAL A 25 -5.34 -3.85 -0.96
C VAL A 25 -4.16 -4.64 -0.42
N ASN A 26 -3.87 -5.76 -1.08
CA ASN A 26 -2.79 -6.68 -0.71
C ASN A 26 -1.57 -6.58 -1.63
N THR A 27 -1.69 -5.92 -2.80
CA THR A 27 -0.62 -5.80 -3.79
C THR A 27 -0.59 -4.39 -4.40
N ILE A 28 0.60 -3.81 -4.49
CA ILE A 28 0.91 -2.55 -5.19
C ILE A 28 1.79 -2.88 -6.40
N TYR A 29 1.44 -2.34 -7.56
CA TYR A 29 2.24 -2.41 -8.79
C TYR A 29 2.80 -1.02 -9.09
N GLY A 30 4.11 -0.88 -9.25
CA GLY A 30 4.68 0.45 -9.47
C GLY A 30 6.16 0.47 -9.83
N LEU A 31 6.68 1.69 -9.95
CA LEU A 31 8.10 1.98 -10.08
C LEU A 31 8.50 2.85 -8.88
N VAL A 32 9.49 2.41 -8.10
CA VAL A 32 9.95 3.16 -6.93
C VAL A 32 10.90 4.29 -7.32
N GLY A 33 10.78 5.42 -6.63
CA GLY A 33 11.62 6.60 -6.78
C GLY A 33 11.21 7.66 -5.76
N ILE A 34 12.04 8.70 -5.59
CA ILE A 34 11.65 9.88 -4.81
C ILE A 34 10.36 10.44 -5.42
N PRO A 35 9.30 10.74 -4.64
CA PRO A 35 9.25 10.80 -3.17
C PRO A 35 8.56 9.59 -2.49
N ILE A 36 8.31 8.48 -3.18
CA ILE A 36 7.44 7.39 -2.69
C ILE A 36 8.18 6.13 -2.23
N THR A 37 9.52 6.11 -2.32
CA THR A 37 10.32 4.93 -1.95
C THR A 37 10.05 4.46 -0.52
N ASP A 38 9.90 5.40 0.44
CA ASP A 38 9.67 5.04 1.84
C ASP A 38 8.25 4.53 2.09
N LEU A 39 7.25 5.06 1.38
CA LEU A 39 5.90 4.50 1.40
C LEU A 39 5.89 3.05 0.88
N ALA A 40 6.59 2.77 -0.22
CA ALA A 40 6.68 1.41 -0.75
C ALA A 40 7.35 0.44 0.24
N ARG A 41 8.42 0.88 0.92
CA ARG A 41 9.07 0.10 1.99
C ARG A 41 8.13 -0.15 3.17
N LEU A 42 7.42 0.89 3.63
CA LEU A 42 6.48 0.78 4.74
C LEU A 42 5.32 -0.17 4.40
N ALA A 43 4.78 -0.08 3.19
CA ALA A 43 3.74 -0.97 2.69
C ALA A 43 4.21 -2.44 2.70
N GLN A 44 5.43 -2.71 2.20
CA GLN A 44 6.04 -4.04 2.25
C GLN A 44 6.22 -4.54 3.69
N ALA A 45 6.77 -3.70 4.58
CA ALA A 45 6.94 -4.03 6.00
C ALA A 45 5.59 -4.32 6.69
N SER A 46 4.50 -3.72 6.19
CA SER A 46 3.14 -3.88 6.70
C SER A 46 2.37 -5.04 6.06
N GLY A 47 3.03 -5.83 5.20
CA GLY A 47 2.48 -7.04 4.57
C GLY A 47 1.84 -6.83 3.19
N ILE A 48 1.92 -5.63 2.61
CA ILE A 48 1.45 -5.38 1.24
C ILE A 48 2.55 -5.77 0.26
N ARG A 49 2.25 -6.68 -0.67
CA ARG A 49 3.19 -7.08 -1.71
C ARG A 49 3.46 -5.89 -2.64
N PHE A 50 4.74 -5.59 -2.92
CA PHE A 50 5.11 -4.61 -3.93
C PHE A 50 5.73 -5.31 -5.15
N VAL A 51 5.17 -5.06 -6.35
CA VAL A 51 5.66 -5.58 -7.62
C VAL A 51 6.25 -4.43 -8.43
N GLY A 52 7.58 -4.44 -8.57
CA GLY A 52 8.35 -3.40 -9.26
C GLY A 52 8.38 -3.59 -10.78
N PHE A 53 8.21 -2.50 -11.54
CA PHE A 53 8.31 -2.45 -13.00
C PHE A 53 9.43 -1.50 -13.46
N ARG A 54 9.76 -1.58 -14.75
CA ARG A 54 10.70 -0.64 -15.42
C ARG A 54 10.03 0.63 -15.95
N HIS A 55 8.72 0.58 -16.16
CA HIS A 55 7.90 1.71 -16.62
C HIS A 55 6.53 1.68 -15.94
N GLU A 56 6.02 2.86 -15.59
CA GLU A 56 4.76 3.06 -14.89
C GLU A 56 3.56 2.57 -15.70
N THR A 57 3.57 2.74 -17.03
CA THR A 57 2.52 2.23 -17.91
C THR A 57 2.37 0.71 -17.79
N SER A 58 3.49 -0.02 -17.66
CA SER A 58 3.44 -1.48 -17.46
C SER A 58 2.84 -1.86 -16.11
N ALA A 59 3.16 -1.09 -15.06
CA ALA A 59 2.57 -1.28 -13.74
C ALA A 59 1.06 -1.01 -13.73
N GLY A 60 0.61 0.07 -14.40
CA GLY A 60 -0.81 0.41 -14.54
C GLY A 60 -1.59 -0.68 -15.28
N ASN A 61 -1.05 -1.21 -16.37
CA ASN A 61 -1.66 -2.32 -17.11
C ASN A 61 -1.77 -3.58 -16.24
N ALA A 62 -0.73 -3.90 -15.44
CA ALA A 62 -0.76 -5.03 -14.52
C ALA A 62 -1.80 -4.86 -13.41
N ALA A 63 -1.93 -3.65 -12.84
CA ALA A 63 -2.94 -3.34 -11.84
C ALA A 63 -4.37 -3.47 -12.40
N ALA A 64 -4.61 -2.99 -13.63
CA ALA A 64 -5.90 -3.13 -14.30
C ALA A 64 -6.26 -4.61 -14.56
N ALA A 65 -5.30 -5.40 -15.04
CA ALA A 65 -5.50 -6.83 -15.26
C ALA A 65 -5.75 -7.60 -13.95
N ALA A 66 -5.05 -7.25 -12.87
CA ALA A 66 -5.25 -7.84 -11.55
C ALA A 66 -6.65 -7.53 -10.99
N GLY A 67 -7.16 -6.33 -11.20
CA GLY A 67 -8.52 -5.94 -10.78
C GLY A 67 -9.64 -6.49 -11.67
N PHE A 68 -9.36 -6.85 -12.92
CA PHE A 68 -10.34 -7.44 -13.84
C PHE A 68 -10.58 -8.95 -13.61
N SER A 69 -9.59 -9.65 -13.03
CA SER A 69 -9.72 -11.10 -12.80
C SER A 69 -11.01 -11.40 -12.03
N PRO A 70 -11.87 -12.34 -12.49
CA PRO A 70 -13.14 -12.60 -11.84
C PRO A 70 -12.89 -12.89 -10.37
N VAL A 71 -13.60 -12.17 -9.49
CA VAL A 71 -13.54 -12.43 -8.06
C VAL A 71 -13.84 -13.92 -7.85
N ASP A 72 -12.95 -14.62 -7.15
CA ASP A 72 -13.18 -16.02 -6.79
C ASP A 72 -14.51 -16.08 -6.02
N PRO A 73 -15.52 -16.85 -6.46
CA PRO A 73 -16.86 -16.84 -5.88
C PRO A 73 -16.91 -17.25 -4.39
N ALA A 74 -15.78 -17.71 -3.82
CA ALA A 74 -15.64 -18.08 -2.41
C ALA A 74 -15.46 -16.89 -1.45
N SER A 75 -15.44 -15.63 -1.90
CA SER A 75 -15.19 -14.45 -1.05
C SER A 75 -16.41 -13.58 -0.71
N ALA A 76 -17.63 -14.11 -0.83
CA ALA A 76 -18.88 -13.43 -0.42
C ALA A 76 -19.35 -13.87 0.97
#